data_AF-A0A2D0HJQ1-F1
#
_entry.id   AF-A0A2D0HJQ1-F1
#
_cell.length_a   1.000
_cell.length_b   1.000
_cell.length_c   1.000
_cell.angle_alpha   90.00
_cell.angle_beta   90.00
_cell.angle_gamma   90.00
#
_symmetry.space_group_name_H-M   'P 1'
#
loop_
_entity.id
_entity.type
_entity.pdbx_description
1 polymer ?
#
loop_
_entity_poly.entity_id
_entity_poly.type
_entity_poly.pdbx_seq_one_letter_code
_entity_poly.pdbx_strand_id
1 'polypeptide(L)'
;ELSDVQSVFLAPADANAAFSQNKVDAWYIWEPFATRNEQKKIARVLADGGKLRDTGNFYSTSRQFYQAHPDVIKVFLEELEKAEIWTKNHPKEVAQLLAPVTQLDPPTLEIMHDKYDYGLVPITEKVINKQQEVADKWYSLGLIPKKVNVRDGFLTPEEYAKITPSDVLANK
;
A
#
# COMPACT_ATOMS: atom_id res chain seq x y z
N GLU A 1 -9.71 -6.87 -22.57
CA GLU A 1 -9.13 -8.06 -21.91
C GLU A 1 -7.62 -7.88 -21.72
N LEU A 2 -6.97 -8.63 -20.83
CA LEU A 2 -5.49 -8.53 -20.68
C LEU A 2 -4.74 -8.90 -21.98
N SER A 3 -5.40 -9.58 -22.91
CA SER A 3 -4.90 -9.87 -24.27
C SER A 3 -4.76 -8.64 -25.17
N ASP A 4 -5.36 -7.50 -24.81
CA ASP A 4 -5.30 -6.27 -25.60
C ASP A 4 -4.00 -5.50 -25.38
N VAL A 5 -3.15 -5.96 -24.46
CA VAL A 5 -1.85 -5.36 -24.13
C VAL A 5 -0.76 -6.43 -24.07
N GLN A 6 0.46 -6.06 -24.45
CA GLN A 6 1.63 -6.90 -24.22
C GLN A 6 2.27 -6.51 -22.88
N SER A 7 2.15 -7.40 -21.88
CA SER A 7 2.77 -7.16 -20.56
C SER A 7 4.27 -7.46 -20.58
N VAL A 8 5.05 -6.57 -19.97
CA VAL A 8 6.49 -6.74 -19.75
C VAL A 8 6.73 -6.58 -18.24
N PHE A 9 7.22 -7.65 -17.59
CA PHE A 9 7.48 -7.64 -16.16
C PHE A 9 8.91 -7.21 -15.88
N LEU A 10 9.06 -6.00 -15.33
CA LEU A 10 10.35 -5.41 -14.97
C LEU A 10 10.31 -4.92 -13.52
N ALA A 11 11.45 -4.98 -12.85
CA ALA A 11 11.61 -4.27 -11.59
C ALA A 11 11.47 -2.76 -11.80
N PRO A 12 11.01 -1.96 -10.81
CA PRO A 12 10.73 -0.55 -11.01
C PRO A 12 11.87 0.28 -11.61
N ALA A 13 13.12 0.01 -11.23
CA ALA A 13 14.29 0.72 -11.77
C ALA A 13 14.51 0.42 -13.26
N ASP A 14 14.39 -0.85 -13.66
CA ASP A 14 14.53 -1.28 -15.06
C ASP A 14 13.36 -0.77 -15.91
N ALA A 15 12.15 -0.80 -15.36
CA ALA A 15 10.95 -0.26 -16.01
C ALA A 15 11.08 1.24 -16.27
N ASN A 16 11.61 2.02 -15.32
CA ASN A 16 11.86 3.45 -15.50
C ASN A 16 12.84 3.71 -16.66
N ALA A 17 13.91 2.90 -16.76
CA ALA A 17 14.88 3.02 -17.85
C ALA A 17 14.27 2.63 -19.21
N ALA A 18 13.50 1.53 -19.25
CA ALA A 18 12.78 1.09 -20.44
C ALA A 18 11.77 2.14 -20.92
N PHE A 19 10.98 2.70 -20.00
CA PHE A 19 9.99 3.74 -20.29
C PHE A 19 10.67 5.01 -20.84
N SER A 20 11.75 5.47 -20.19
CA SER A 20 12.51 6.65 -20.65
C SER A 20 13.18 6.45 -22.01
N GLN A 21 13.40 5.20 -22.43
CA GLN A 21 13.96 4.82 -23.74
C GLN A 21 12.88 4.48 -24.77
N ASN A 22 11.59 4.72 -24.48
CA ASN A 22 10.45 4.35 -25.33
C ASN A 22 10.40 2.85 -25.68
N LYS A 23 10.86 1.97 -24.78
CA LYS A 23 10.77 0.52 -24.94
C LYS A 23 9.43 -0.06 -24.43
N VAL A 24 8.65 0.74 -23.70
CA VAL A 24 7.30 0.44 -23.25
C VAL A 24 6.42 1.68 -23.42
N ASP A 25 5.19 1.50 -23.88
CA ASP A 25 4.28 2.62 -24.21
C ASP A 25 3.55 3.20 -23.00
N ALA A 26 3.34 2.37 -21.98
CA ALA A 26 2.68 2.72 -20.73
C ALA A 26 3.29 1.93 -19.58
N TRP A 27 3.21 2.49 -18.37
CA TRP A 27 3.75 1.86 -17.18
C TRP A 27 2.80 2.02 -15.99
N TYR A 28 2.37 0.90 -15.43
CA TYR A 28 1.66 0.85 -14.16
C TYR A 28 2.66 0.85 -13.02
N ILE A 29 2.69 1.92 -12.22
CA ILE A 29 3.66 2.10 -11.13
C ILE A 29 3.11 2.97 -10.00
N TRP A 30 3.77 2.89 -8.84
CA TRP A 30 3.55 3.71 -7.66
C TRP A 30 4.64 4.79 -7.49
N GLU A 31 4.52 5.61 -6.45
CA GLU A 31 5.52 6.62 -6.08
C GLU A 31 6.86 5.98 -5.67
N PRO A 32 8.00 6.68 -5.82
CA PRO A 32 8.17 8.05 -6.31
C PRO A 32 8.20 8.16 -7.84
N PHE A 33 8.08 7.05 -8.57
CA PHE A 33 8.32 7.03 -10.02
C PHE A 33 7.28 7.85 -10.78
N ALA A 34 6.02 7.82 -10.37
CA ALA A 34 4.96 8.62 -10.96
C ALA A 34 5.27 10.13 -10.85
N THR A 35 5.41 10.66 -9.63
CA THR A 35 5.68 12.10 -9.41
C THR A 35 6.96 12.56 -10.09
N ARG A 36 8.05 11.79 -10.00
CA ARG A 36 9.33 12.18 -10.61
C ARG A 36 9.25 12.27 -12.14
N ASN A 37 8.54 11.35 -12.80
CA ASN A 37 8.41 11.39 -14.25
C ASN A 37 7.48 12.51 -14.73
N GLU A 38 6.43 12.84 -13.97
CA GLU A 38 5.59 14.00 -14.25
C GLU A 38 6.34 15.32 -14.08
N GLN A 39 7.06 15.50 -12.97
CA GLN A 39 7.87 16.70 -12.72
C GLN A 39 8.95 16.93 -13.79
N LYS A 40 9.58 15.84 -14.25
CA LYS A 40 10.57 15.87 -15.34
C LYS A 40 9.94 16.02 -16.73
N LYS A 41 8.61 16.03 -16.83
CA LYS A 41 7.85 16.07 -18.09
C LYS A 41 8.19 14.92 -19.04
N ILE A 42 8.58 13.77 -18.48
CA ILE A 42 8.83 12.52 -19.21
C ILE A 42 7.51 11.77 -19.43
N ALA A 43 6.58 11.87 -18.48
CA ALA A 43 5.28 11.19 -18.53
C ALA A 43 4.15 12.10 -18.05
N ARG A 44 2.92 11.62 -18.22
CA ARG A 44 1.70 12.13 -17.58
C ARG A 44 0.88 10.95 -17.09
N VAL A 45 0.15 11.11 -15.98
CA VAL A 45 -0.80 10.08 -15.53
C VAL A 45 -1.96 9.96 -16.53
N LEU A 46 -2.22 8.75 -17.03
CA LEU A 46 -3.36 8.44 -17.89
C LEU A 46 -4.60 8.03 -17.09
N ALA A 47 -4.38 7.29 -16.01
CA ALA A 47 -5.39 6.87 -15.05
C ALA A 47 -4.71 6.61 -13.70
N ASP A 48 -5.38 6.96 -12.61
CA ASP A 48 -4.95 6.63 -11.25
C ASP A 48 -5.87 5.60 -10.59
N GLY A 49 -5.41 5.07 -9.45
CA GLY A 49 -6.13 4.07 -8.66
C GLY A 49 -7.17 4.65 -7.70
N GLY A 50 -7.50 5.95 -7.75
CA GLY A 50 -8.36 6.62 -6.76
C GLY A 50 -9.72 5.95 -6.55
N LYS A 51 -10.32 5.40 -7.62
CA LYS A 51 -11.59 4.65 -7.56
C LYS A 51 -11.43 3.17 -7.19
N LEU A 52 -10.19 2.70 -6.99
CA LEU A 52 -9.83 1.30 -6.77
C LEU A 52 -9.14 1.07 -5.41
N ARG A 53 -9.25 2.03 -4.47
CA ARG A 53 -8.56 2.00 -3.15
C ARG A 53 -9.30 1.21 -2.06
N ASP A 54 -10.15 0.25 -2.42
CA ASP A 54 -11.10 -0.39 -1.49
C ASP A 54 -10.53 -1.58 -0.68
N THR A 55 -9.27 -1.97 -0.91
CA THR A 55 -8.57 -3.04 -0.17
C THR A 55 -7.54 -2.54 0.85
N GLY A 56 -6.92 -1.39 0.62
CA GLY A 56 -5.87 -0.82 1.48
C GLY A 56 -4.57 -1.65 1.50
N ASN A 57 -3.64 -1.25 2.38
CA ASN A 57 -2.41 -1.99 2.67
C ASN A 57 -2.56 -2.75 3.99
N PHE A 58 -1.90 -3.91 4.11
CA PHE A 58 -1.95 -4.73 5.33
C PHE A 58 -0.58 -4.85 6.01
N TYR A 59 -0.57 -4.73 7.33
CA TYR A 59 0.52 -5.23 8.16
C TYR A 59 0.27 -6.70 8.47
N SER A 60 1.29 -7.54 8.31
CA SER A 60 1.18 -8.98 8.54
C SER A 60 2.28 -9.48 9.48
N THR A 61 1.96 -10.53 10.22
CA THR A 61 2.90 -11.25 11.09
C THR A 61 2.59 -12.73 11.06
N SER A 62 3.51 -13.56 11.53
CA SER A 62 3.24 -15.00 11.65
C SER A 62 2.26 -15.26 12.80
N ARG A 63 1.41 -16.28 12.63
CA ARG A 63 0.47 -16.70 13.68
C ARG A 63 1.19 -17.12 14.96
N GLN A 64 2.39 -17.71 14.83
CA GLN A 64 3.26 -18.05 15.95
C GLN A 64 3.71 -16.82 16.74
N PHE A 65 4.15 -15.76 16.05
CA PHE A 65 4.59 -14.53 16.71
C PHE A 65 3.42 -13.82 17.39
N TYR A 66 2.24 -13.80 16.76
CA TYR A 66 1.01 -13.29 17.37
C TYR A 66 0.66 -14.00 18.68
N GLN A 67 0.71 -15.34 18.69
CA GLN A 67 0.39 -16.12 19.88
C GLN A 67 1.41 -15.92 21.01
N ALA A 68 2.69 -15.79 20.66
CA ALA A 68 3.77 -15.65 21.63
C ALA A 68 3.92 -14.23 22.20
N HIS A 69 3.64 -13.20 21.38
CA HIS A 69 3.93 -11.80 21.69
C HIS A 69 2.79 -10.84 21.30
N PRO A 70 1.54 -11.07 21.74
CA PRO A 70 0.43 -10.19 21.40
C PRO A 70 0.58 -8.79 21.99
N ASP A 71 1.26 -8.66 23.13
CA ASP A 71 1.59 -7.41 23.79
C ASP A 71 2.56 -6.55 22.96
N VAL A 72 3.59 -7.17 22.37
CA VAL A 72 4.54 -6.47 21.48
C VAL A 72 3.83 -5.95 20.24
N ILE A 73 2.93 -6.76 19.64
CA ILE A 73 2.15 -6.33 18.49
C ILE A 73 1.23 -5.16 18.86
N LYS A 74 0.62 -5.20 20.04
CA LYS A 74 -0.21 -4.10 20.52
C LYS A 74 0.58 -2.80 20.63
N VAL A 75 1.76 -2.84 21.27
CA VAL A 75 2.65 -1.66 21.37
C VAL A 75 3.05 -1.17 19.99
N PHE A 76 3.38 -2.08 19.06
CA PHE A 76 3.69 -1.69 17.68
C PHE A 76 2.53 -0.95 17.02
N LEU A 77 1.29 -1.45 17.12
CA LEU A 77 0.12 -0.80 16.52
C LEU A 77 -0.19 0.56 17.18
N GLU A 78 0.00 0.69 18.48
CA GLU A 78 -0.16 1.96 19.20
C GLU A 78 0.87 3.01 18.77
N GLU A 79 2.14 2.64 18.67
CA GLU A 79 3.20 3.57 18.23
C GLU A 79 3.11 3.88 16.73
N LEU A 80 2.68 2.91 15.93
CA LEU A 80 2.43 3.10 14.51
C LEU A 80 1.30 4.11 14.29
N GLU A 81 0.18 3.97 14.99
CA GLU A 81 -0.93 4.95 14.88
C GLU A 81 -0.47 6.36 15.26
N LYS A 82 0.30 6.51 16.34
CA LYS A 82 0.87 7.82 16.72
C LYS A 82 1.76 8.38 15.62
N ALA A 83 2.63 7.57 15.03
CA ALA A 83 3.52 7.99 13.96
C ALA A 83 2.74 8.37 12.69
N GLU A 84 1.72 7.62 12.32
CA GLU A 84 0.83 7.88 11.18
C GLU A 84 0.06 9.20 11.37
N ILE A 85 -0.56 9.40 12.54
CA ILE A 85 -1.26 10.65 12.86
C ILE A 85 -0.30 11.84 12.93
N TRP A 86 0.91 11.66 13.47
CA TRP A 86 1.93 12.72 13.44
C TRP A 86 2.31 13.05 11.99
N THR A 87 2.54 12.04 11.15
CA THR A 87 2.91 12.18 9.73
C THR A 87 1.86 12.98 8.96
N LYS A 88 0.58 12.67 9.18
CA LYS A 88 -0.56 13.39 8.60
C LYS A 88 -0.53 14.89 8.90
N ASN A 89 -0.13 15.25 10.12
CA ASN A 89 -0.19 16.63 10.62
C ASN A 89 1.09 17.43 10.38
N HIS A 90 2.20 16.78 9.98
CA HIS A 90 3.51 17.43 9.82
C HIS A 90 4.16 17.12 8.46
N PRO A 91 3.47 17.31 7.31
CA PRO A 91 3.96 16.87 5.99
C PRO A 91 5.32 17.44 5.61
N LYS A 92 5.62 18.69 5.99
CA LYS A 92 6.92 19.33 5.71
C LYS A 92 8.06 18.73 6.53
N GLU A 93 7.82 18.42 7.80
CA GLU A 93 8.81 17.80 8.67
C GLU A 93 9.08 16.37 8.22
N VAL A 94 8.03 15.64 7.83
CA VAL A 94 8.14 14.31 7.21
C VAL A 94 8.99 14.37 5.95
N ALA A 95 8.75 15.31 5.04
CA ALA A 95 9.54 15.46 3.83
C ALA A 95 11.03 15.72 4.14
N GLN A 96 11.33 16.56 5.14
CA GLN A 96 12.71 16.80 5.58
C GLN A 96 13.35 15.56 6.21
N LEU A 97 12.59 14.83 7.04
CA LEU A 97 13.04 13.60 7.70
C LEU A 97 13.35 12.49 6.69
N LEU A 98 12.53 12.37 5.63
CA LEU A 98 12.65 11.31 4.63
C LEU A 98 13.65 11.63 3.52
N ALA A 99 13.96 12.90 3.25
CA ALA A 99 14.89 13.31 2.21
C ALA A 99 16.26 12.58 2.24
N PRO A 100 16.98 12.50 3.39
CA PRO A 100 18.30 11.85 3.40
C PRO A 100 18.24 10.33 3.17
N VAL A 101 17.15 9.66 3.56
CA VAL A 101 17.02 8.20 3.43
C VAL A 101 16.46 7.78 2.08
N THR A 102 15.55 8.57 1.51
CA THR A 102 14.93 8.30 0.19
C THR A 102 15.75 8.87 -0.97
N GLN A 103 16.66 9.82 -0.69
CA GLN A 103 17.40 10.59 -1.69
C GLN A 103 16.48 11.39 -2.64
N LEU A 104 15.31 11.78 -2.14
CA LEU A 104 14.35 12.64 -2.83
C LEU A 104 14.41 14.05 -2.24
N ASP A 105 14.21 15.07 -3.07
CA ASP A 105 14.09 16.43 -2.58
C ASP A 105 12.78 16.62 -1.80
N PRO A 106 12.75 17.48 -0.76
CA PRO A 106 11.55 17.69 0.04
C PRO A 106 10.29 18.08 -0.77
N PRO A 107 10.35 18.95 -1.80
CA PRO A 107 9.19 19.24 -2.63
C PRO A 107 8.57 18.01 -3.31
N THR A 108 9.40 17.08 -3.81
CA THR A 108 8.91 15.81 -4.37
C THR A 108 8.23 14.94 -3.30
N LEU A 109 8.81 14.87 -2.10
CA LEU A 109 8.23 14.13 -0.98
C LEU A 109 6.91 14.74 -0.52
N GLU A 110 6.79 16.07 -0.43
CA GLU A 110 5.54 16.75 -0.10
C GLU A 110 4.43 16.39 -1.10
N ILE A 111 4.70 16.46 -2.40
CA ILE A 111 3.72 16.08 -3.45
C ILE A 111 3.29 14.61 -3.34
N MET A 112 4.22 13.71 -3.04
CA MET A 112 3.92 12.28 -2.87
C MET A 112 3.05 12.05 -1.63
N HIS A 113 3.46 12.61 -0.50
CA HIS A 113 2.83 12.38 0.80
C HIS A 113 1.45 13.05 0.90
N ASP A 114 1.19 14.11 0.12
CA ASP A 114 -0.15 14.71 -0.04
C ASP A 114 -1.18 13.77 -0.69
N LYS A 115 -0.72 12.71 -1.40
CA LYS A 115 -1.60 11.73 -2.04
C LYS A 115 -1.97 10.55 -1.13
N TYR A 116 -1.31 10.45 0.04
CA TYR A 116 -1.45 9.33 0.96
C TYR A 116 -2.48 9.62 2.04
N ASP A 117 -3.22 8.57 2.40
CA ASP A 117 -4.07 8.55 3.57
C ASP A 117 -3.26 7.92 4.71
N TYR A 118 -3.17 8.63 5.84
CA TYR A 118 -2.46 8.16 7.04
C TYR A 118 -3.43 7.78 8.14
N GLY A 119 -2.98 6.83 8.95
CA GLY A 119 -3.71 6.27 10.07
C GLY A 119 -4.14 4.84 9.79
N LEU A 120 -4.15 4.03 10.84
CA LEU A 120 -4.67 2.68 10.80
C LEU A 120 -6.19 2.73 10.60
N VAL A 121 -6.66 1.85 9.74
CA VAL A 121 -8.09 1.59 9.53
C VAL A 121 -8.44 0.20 10.06
N PRO A 122 -9.63 0.02 10.64
CA PRO A 122 -10.02 -1.27 11.19
C PRO A 122 -10.20 -2.30 10.09
N ILE A 123 -9.71 -3.52 10.34
CA ILE A 123 -10.00 -4.66 9.47
C ILE A 123 -11.44 -5.12 9.73
N THR A 124 -12.34 -4.72 8.82
CA THR A 124 -13.76 -5.12 8.85
C THR A 124 -14.02 -6.33 7.94
N GLU A 125 -15.15 -7.01 8.11
CA GLU A 125 -15.58 -8.07 7.19
C GLU A 125 -15.71 -7.55 5.74
N LYS A 126 -16.03 -6.26 5.54
CA LYS A 126 -16.02 -5.64 4.20
C LYS A 126 -14.62 -5.66 3.58
N VAL A 127 -13.58 -5.34 4.35
CA VAL A 127 -12.18 -5.37 3.88
C VAL A 127 -11.76 -6.81 3.56
N ILE A 128 -12.11 -7.77 4.42
CA ILE A 128 -11.80 -9.19 4.20
C ILE A 128 -12.49 -9.71 2.93
N ASN A 129 -13.78 -9.42 2.75
CA ASN A 129 -14.53 -9.81 1.55
C ASN A 129 -13.94 -9.17 0.29
N LYS A 130 -13.53 -7.90 0.36
CA LYS A 130 -12.87 -7.23 -0.76
C LYS A 130 -11.53 -7.89 -1.11
N GLN A 131 -10.75 -8.28 -0.10
CA GLN A 131 -9.50 -9.01 -0.33
C GLN A 131 -9.75 -10.39 -0.96
N GLN A 132 -10.87 -11.05 -0.62
CA GLN A 132 -11.28 -12.29 -1.27
C GLN A 132 -11.64 -12.06 -2.74
N GLU A 133 -12.37 -10.99 -3.07
CA GLU A 133 -12.66 -10.62 -4.47
C GLU A 133 -11.37 -10.41 -5.28
N VAL A 134 -10.34 -9.81 -4.69
CA VAL A 134 -9.03 -9.66 -5.33
C VAL A 134 -8.39 -11.03 -5.55
N ALA A 135 -8.34 -11.90 -4.54
CA ALA A 135 -7.76 -13.23 -4.68
C ALA A 135 -8.49 -14.06 -5.76
N ASP A 136 -9.82 -14.00 -5.79
CA ASP A 136 -10.64 -14.68 -6.79
C ASP A 136 -10.40 -14.12 -8.19
N LYS A 137 -10.25 -12.80 -8.32
CA LYS A 137 -9.92 -12.16 -9.60
C LYS A 137 -8.55 -12.63 -10.11
N TRP A 138 -7.53 -12.65 -9.24
CA TRP A 138 -6.20 -13.13 -9.60
C TRP A 138 -6.23 -14.60 -10.03
N TYR A 139 -6.99 -15.45 -9.35
CA TYR A 139 -7.16 -16.84 -9.75
C TYR A 139 -7.88 -16.96 -11.10
N SER A 140 -8.94 -16.18 -11.32
CA SER A 140 -9.69 -16.19 -12.61
C SER A 140 -8.84 -15.75 -13.80
N LEU A 141 -7.83 -14.90 -13.57
CA LEU A 141 -6.87 -14.45 -14.56
C LEU A 141 -5.68 -15.40 -14.72
N GLY A 142 -5.61 -16.49 -13.94
CA GLY A 142 -4.50 -17.45 -13.95
C GLY A 142 -3.20 -16.89 -13.35
N LEU A 143 -3.25 -15.78 -12.62
CA LEU A 143 -2.08 -15.13 -12.02
C LEU A 143 -1.62 -15.82 -10.72
N ILE A 144 -2.50 -16.60 -10.09
CA ILE A 144 -2.15 -17.50 -8.98
C ILE A 144 -2.58 -18.93 -9.30
N PRO A 145 -1.80 -19.94 -8.87
CA PRO A 145 -2.02 -21.32 -9.29
C PRO A 145 -3.17 -22.02 -8.55
N LYS A 146 -3.66 -21.45 -7.44
CA LYS A 146 -4.67 -22.05 -6.57
C LYS A 146 -5.61 -20.98 -6.03
N LYS A 147 -6.86 -21.38 -5.77
CA LYS A 147 -7.78 -20.56 -4.98
C LYS A 147 -7.24 -20.40 -3.57
N VAL A 148 -7.37 -19.19 -3.04
CA VAL A 148 -6.96 -18.81 -1.69
C VAL A 148 -8.21 -18.47 -0.90
N ASN A 149 -8.35 -19.01 0.30
CA ASN A 149 -9.31 -18.52 1.28
C ASN A 149 -8.61 -17.46 2.13
N VAL A 150 -8.86 -16.18 1.84
CA VAL A 150 -8.14 -15.09 2.53
C VAL A 150 -8.48 -15.02 4.01
N ARG A 151 -9.66 -15.52 4.42
CA ARG A 151 -10.10 -15.51 5.82
C ARG A 151 -9.11 -16.21 6.75
N ASP A 152 -8.43 -17.23 6.25
CA ASP A 152 -7.41 -18.01 6.98
C ASP A 152 -6.18 -17.16 7.37
N GLY A 153 -5.94 -16.06 6.64
CA GLY A 153 -4.88 -15.09 6.93
C GLY A 153 -5.25 -14.04 7.97
N PHE A 154 -6.54 -13.87 8.28
CA PHE A 154 -7.00 -12.86 9.24
C PHE A 154 -7.25 -13.45 10.63
N LEU A 155 -7.08 -12.62 11.66
CA LEU A 155 -7.51 -12.95 13.02
C LEU A 155 -9.04 -12.98 13.12
N THR A 156 -9.57 -13.61 14.16
CA THR A 156 -10.97 -13.41 14.53
C THR A 156 -11.17 -11.97 15.05
N PRO A 157 -12.41 -11.43 15.04
CA PRO A 157 -12.67 -10.08 15.56
C PRO A 157 -12.23 -9.91 17.01
N GLU A 158 -12.37 -10.96 17.84
CA GLU A 158 -11.96 -10.94 19.25
C GLU A 158 -10.43 -10.92 19.40
N GLU A 159 -9.72 -11.76 18.63
CA GLU A 159 -8.25 -11.79 18.60
C GLU A 159 -7.65 -10.48 18.12
N TYR A 160 -8.25 -9.87 17.09
CA TYR A 160 -7.84 -8.58 16.55
C TYR A 160 -8.07 -7.46 17.57
N ALA A 161 -9.27 -7.40 18.18
CA ALA A 161 -9.60 -6.37 19.15
C ALA A 161 -8.68 -6.35 20.40
N LYS A 162 -8.06 -7.49 20.75
CA LYS A 162 -7.10 -7.57 21.87
C LYS A 162 -5.81 -6.78 21.63
N ILE A 163 -5.40 -6.63 20.37
CA ILE A 163 -4.13 -5.99 19.99
C ILE A 163 -4.32 -4.62 19.33
N THR A 164 -5.52 -4.28 18.87
CA THR A 164 -5.77 -3.03 18.14
C THR A 164 -6.15 -1.90 19.09
N PRO A 165 -5.58 -0.68 18.92
CA PRO A 165 -6.01 0.51 19.65
C PRO A 165 -7.53 0.78 19.52
N SER A 166 -8.17 1.22 20.60
CA SER A 166 -9.63 1.36 20.65
C SER A 166 -10.17 2.48 19.75
N ASP A 167 -9.40 3.53 19.55
CA ASP A 167 -9.65 4.63 18.61
C ASP A 167 -9.64 4.14 17.16
N VAL A 168 -8.68 3.30 16.79
CA VAL A 168 -8.65 2.64 15.46
C VAL A 168 -9.89 1.79 15.24
N LEU A 169 -10.32 1.02 16.24
CA LEU A 169 -11.53 0.19 16.16
C LEU A 169 -12.83 1.02 16.04
N ALA A 170 -12.82 2.25 16.53
CA ALA A 170 -13.96 3.17 16.47
C ALA A 170 -14.11 3.87 15.11
N ASN A 171 -13.03 3.97 14.33
CA ASN A 171 -12.98 4.61 13.01
C ASN A 171 -13.55 3.71 11.89
N LYS A 172 -14.83 3.35 12.00
CA LYS A 172 -15.55 2.51 11.00
C LYS A 172 -16.05 3.29 9.79
#